data_AF-A0A183PR45-F1
#
_entry.id   AF-A0A183PR45-F1
#
_cell.length_a   1.000
_cell.length_b   1.000
_cell.length_c   1.000
_cell.angle_alpha   90.00
_cell.angle_beta   90.00
_cell.angle_gamma   90.00
#
_symmetry.space_group_name_H-M   'P 1'
#
loop_
_entity.id
_entity.type
_entity.pdbx_description
1 polymer ?
#
loop_
_entity_poly.entity_id
_entity_poly.type
_entity_poly.pdbx_seq_one_letter_code
_entity_poly.pdbx_strand_id
1 'polypeptide(L)'
;MTVIPLVPDSIPILDIRVLDGNDQENIWKILKSVFPNWSKEYTKMKPLEEGLSNIVLRFDHNNKIDEPKTILMRIRTRLADFIVNRWDEIKHMHLLHELGGEQKLYAVFQNGLVYSFIKGSTISVDKFSVPKYSE
;
A
#
# COMPACT_ATOMS: atom_id res chain seq x y z
N MET A 1 -14.16 26.97 -3.50
CA MET A 1 -13.70 26.14 -4.63
C MET A 1 -13.47 24.74 -4.11
N THR A 2 -14.34 23.81 -4.50
CA THR A 2 -14.21 22.41 -4.11
C THR A 2 -13.06 21.84 -4.90
N VAL A 3 -11.91 21.64 -4.27
CA VAL A 3 -10.78 20.91 -4.86
C VAL A 3 -11.26 19.47 -5.04
N ILE A 4 -11.72 19.15 -6.24
CA ILE A 4 -11.97 17.77 -6.64
C ILE A 4 -10.59 17.09 -6.64
N PRO A 5 -10.37 16.07 -5.81
CA PRO A 5 -9.06 15.44 -5.71
C PRO A 5 -8.78 14.70 -7.03
N LEU A 6 -7.69 15.09 -7.69
CA LEU A 6 -7.12 14.39 -8.84
C LEU A 6 -6.60 13.02 -8.37
N VAL A 7 -7.51 12.05 -8.28
CA VAL A 7 -7.14 10.63 -8.41
C VAL A 7 -7.25 10.33 -9.91
N PRO A 8 -6.23 9.74 -10.55
CA PRO A 8 -6.39 9.32 -11.94
C PRO A 8 -7.59 8.40 -12.07
N ASP A 9 -8.43 8.60 -13.08
CA ASP A 9 -9.62 7.77 -13.34
C ASP A 9 -9.30 6.26 -13.43
N SER A 10 -8.02 5.90 -13.61
CA SER A 10 -7.54 4.53 -13.72
C SER A 10 -7.34 3.79 -12.38
N ILE A 11 -7.33 4.47 -11.23
CA ILE A 11 -7.07 3.82 -9.93
C ILE A 11 -8.39 3.60 -9.18
N PRO A 12 -8.76 2.34 -8.87
CA PRO A 12 -10.00 2.06 -8.16
C PRO A 12 -9.95 2.59 -6.71
N ILE A 13 -11.00 3.34 -6.35
CA ILE A 13 -11.28 3.76 -4.98
C ILE A 13 -12.37 2.83 -4.44
N LEU A 14 -12.01 2.04 -3.42
CA LEU A 14 -12.87 1.03 -2.83
C LEU A 14 -13.48 1.55 -1.52
N ASP A 15 -14.79 1.47 -1.42
CA ASP A 15 -15.51 1.82 -0.18
C ASP A 15 -15.50 0.66 0.82
N ILE A 16 -14.29 0.22 1.19
CA ILE A 16 -14.06 -0.91 2.09
C ILE A 16 -13.16 -0.43 3.22
N ARG A 17 -13.53 -0.75 4.46
CA ARG A 17 -12.71 -0.51 5.65
C ARG A 17 -12.13 -1.82 6.14
N VAL A 18 -10.83 -1.81 6.46
CA VAL A 18 -10.15 -2.96 7.06
C VAL A 18 -9.97 -2.66 8.55
N LEU A 19 -10.46 -3.53 9.43
CA LEU A 19 -10.42 -3.29 10.87
C LEU A 19 -9.00 -3.41 11.44
N ASP A 20 -8.29 -4.47 11.05
CA ASP A 20 -6.93 -4.79 11.46
C ASP A 20 -6.30 -5.81 10.49
N GLY A 21 -5.07 -6.26 10.77
CA GLY A 21 -4.35 -7.22 9.94
C GLY A 21 -4.97 -8.62 9.84
N ASN A 22 -5.94 -8.94 10.70
CA ASN A 22 -6.66 -10.22 10.74
C ASN A 22 -8.03 -10.16 10.05
N ASP A 23 -8.46 -8.99 9.56
CA ASP A 23 -9.70 -8.80 8.80
C ASP A 23 -9.58 -9.39 7.38
N GLN A 24 -9.43 -10.72 7.32
CA GLN A 24 -9.21 -11.48 6.11
C GLN A 24 -10.33 -11.31 5.09
N GLU A 25 -11.56 -11.09 5.54
CA GLU A 25 -12.70 -10.90 4.65
C GLU A 25 -12.52 -9.63 3.80
N ASN A 26 -12.30 -8.48 4.45
CA ASN A 26 -12.15 -7.21 3.74
C ASN A 26 -10.84 -7.11 2.97
N ILE A 27 -9.75 -7.66 3.52
CA ILE A 27 -8.46 -7.78 2.83
C ILE A 27 -8.64 -8.52 1.50
N TRP A 28 -9.31 -9.67 1.51
CA TRP A 28 -9.50 -10.46 0.29
C TRP A 28 -10.51 -9.84 -0.68
N LYS A 29 -11.54 -9.13 -0.19
CA LYS A 29 -12.43 -8.33 -1.05
C LYS A 29 -11.66 -7.28 -1.83
N ILE A 30 -10.75 -6.55 -1.17
CA ILE A 30 -9.87 -5.57 -1.80
C ILE A 30 -8.95 -6.25 -2.83
N LEU A 31 -8.27 -7.33 -2.43
CA LEU A 31 -7.36 -8.04 -3.34
C LEU A 31 -8.06 -8.58 -4.57
N LYS A 32 -9.27 -9.13 -4.44
CA LYS A 32 -10.06 -9.63 -5.58
C LYS A 32 -10.55 -8.52 -6.49
N SER A 33 -10.80 -7.33 -5.96
CA SER A 33 -11.17 -6.17 -6.80
C SER A 33 -10.02 -5.72 -7.69
N VAL A 34 -8.78 -5.90 -7.24
CA VAL A 34 -7.57 -5.46 -7.96
C VAL A 34 -6.98 -6.59 -8.80
N PHE A 35 -6.97 -7.81 -8.25
CA PHE A 35 -6.40 -9.02 -8.84
C PHE A 35 -7.44 -10.16 -8.80
N PRO A 36 -8.42 -10.16 -9.72
CA PRO A 36 -9.52 -11.14 -9.71
C PRO A 36 -9.06 -12.60 -9.74
N ASN A 37 -7.92 -12.88 -10.39
CA ASN A 37 -7.37 -14.23 -10.56
C ASN A 37 -6.61 -14.74 -9.34
N TRP A 38 -6.27 -13.90 -8.36
CA TRP A 38 -5.48 -14.33 -7.20
C TRP A 38 -6.28 -15.20 -6.25
N SER A 39 -5.71 -16.29 -5.74
CA SER A 39 -6.35 -17.18 -4.76
C SER A 39 -5.53 -17.26 -3.46
N LYS A 40 -6.20 -17.63 -2.37
CA LYS A 40 -5.55 -17.85 -1.05
C LYS A 40 -4.48 -18.94 -1.11
N GLU A 41 -4.70 -19.97 -1.92
CA GLU A 41 -3.81 -21.12 -2.07
C GLU A 41 -2.45 -20.73 -2.65
N TYR A 42 -2.42 -19.75 -3.55
CA TYR A 42 -1.21 -19.28 -4.24
C TYR A 42 -0.68 -17.96 -3.71
N THR A 43 -1.27 -17.40 -2.65
CA THR A 43 -0.90 -16.10 -2.10
C THR A 43 -0.49 -16.24 -0.65
N LYS A 44 0.79 -16.00 -0.37
CA LYS A 44 1.30 -15.95 0.99
C LYS A 44 1.17 -14.55 1.55
N MET A 45 0.42 -14.40 2.63
CA MET A 45 0.34 -13.16 3.40
C MET A 45 1.38 -13.17 4.53
N LYS A 46 2.08 -12.05 4.72
CA LYS A 46 3.01 -11.85 5.83
C LYS A 46 2.90 -10.42 6.39
N PRO A 47 2.69 -10.23 7.70
CA PRO A 47 2.82 -8.90 8.29
C PRO A 47 4.30 -8.47 8.29
N LEU A 48 4.55 -7.25 7.82
CA LEU A 48 5.88 -6.62 7.84
C LEU A 48 6.01 -5.64 9.01
N GLU A 49 4.96 -4.87 9.26
CA GLU A 49 4.88 -3.93 10.37
C GLU A 49 3.50 -4.04 11.03
N GLU A 50 3.50 -4.19 12.35
CA GLU A 50 2.29 -4.16 13.18
C GLU A 50 2.42 -3.01 14.18
N GLY A 51 2.67 -1.81 13.67
CA GLY A 51 2.78 -0.62 14.50
C GLY A 51 1.44 -0.17 15.06
N LEU A 52 1.47 0.63 16.12
CA LEU A 52 0.28 1.22 16.73
C LEU A 52 -0.54 2.09 15.74
N SER A 53 0.13 2.68 14.74
CA SER A 53 -0.46 3.62 13.78
C SER A 53 -0.65 3.05 12.37
N ASN A 54 0.22 2.14 11.94
CA ASN A 54 0.20 1.57 10.59
C ASN A 54 0.47 0.07 10.67
N ILE A 55 -0.35 -0.69 9.94
CA ILE A 55 -0.15 -2.11 9.67
C ILE A 55 0.25 -2.23 8.21
N VAL A 56 1.35 -2.93 7.93
CA VAL A 56 1.79 -3.22 6.55
C VAL A 56 1.78 -4.73 6.36
N LEU A 57 0.92 -5.17 5.45
CA LEU A 57 0.81 -6.56 5.03
C LEU A 57 1.49 -6.74 3.67
N ARG A 58 2.34 -7.75 3.56
CA ARG A 58 2.94 -8.19 2.30
C ARG A 58 2.17 -9.39 1.77
N PHE A 59 1.92 -9.38 0.46
CA PHE A 59 1.35 -10.51 -0.27
C PHE A 59 2.31 -10.93 -1.36
N ASP A 60 2.75 -12.19 -1.32
CA ASP A 60 3.53 -12.83 -2.36
C ASP A 60 2.63 -13.82 -3.11
N HIS A 61 2.30 -13.52 -4.36
CA HIS A 61 1.50 -14.39 -5.23
C HIS A 61 2.39 -15.19 -6.18
N ASN A 62 2.19 -16.51 -6.21
CA ASN A 62 2.89 -17.42 -7.12
C ASN A 62 1.99 -18.63 -7.45
N ASN A 63 1.33 -18.59 -8.61
CA ASN A 63 0.45 -19.64 -9.10
C ASN A 63 1.11 -20.55 -10.15
N LYS A 64 2.44 -20.46 -10.35
CA LYS A 64 3.23 -21.14 -11.42
C LYS A 64 2.85 -20.80 -12.87
N ILE A 65 1.76 -20.07 -13.09
CA ILE A 65 1.22 -19.73 -14.41
C ILE A 65 1.64 -18.30 -14.78
N ASP A 66 1.42 -17.36 -13.86
CA ASP A 66 1.77 -15.95 -13.99
C ASP A 66 3.14 -15.67 -13.36
N GLU A 67 3.75 -14.55 -13.76
CA GLU A 67 4.95 -14.06 -13.11
C GLU A 67 4.72 -13.82 -11.61
N PRO A 68 5.61 -14.31 -10.72
CA PRO A 68 5.49 -14.07 -9.29
C PRO A 68 5.42 -12.58 -8.99
N LYS A 69 4.46 -12.19 -8.15
CA LYS A 69 4.19 -10.79 -7.87
C LYS A 69 4.10 -10.53 -6.38
N THR A 70 4.80 -9.49 -5.94
CA THR A 70 4.75 -9.02 -4.54
C THR A 70 4.07 -7.66 -4.48
N ILE A 71 3.10 -7.53 -3.58
CA ILE A 71 2.41 -6.28 -3.29
C ILE A 71 2.40 -6.01 -1.78
N LEU A 72 2.18 -4.76 -1.44
CA LEU A 72 2.00 -4.30 -0.07
C LEU A 72 0.61 -3.70 0.09
N MET A 73 -0.04 -4.00 1.21
CA MET A 73 -1.25 -3.33 1.67
C MET A 73 -0.92 -2.60 2.96
N ARG A 74 -1.03 -1.27 2.94
CA ARG A 74 -0.86 -0.46 4.14
C ARG A 74 -2.24 -0.09 4.67
N ILE A 75 -2.47 -0.41 5.95
CA ILE A 75 -3.71 -0.18 6.68
C ILE A 75 -3.39 0.78 7.83
N ARG A 76 -4.14 1.87 7.92
CA ARG A 76 -4.06 2.83 9.02
C ARG A 76 -5.00 2.37 10.13
N THR A 77 -4.50 2.32 11.36
CA THR A 77 -5.31 1.97 12.52
C THR A 77 -6.20 3.16 12.91
N ARG A 78 -7.30 2.90 13.64
CA ARG A 78 -8.23 3.96 14.10
C ARG A 78 -7.53 5.12 14.83
N LEU A 79 -6.45 4.85 15.56
CA LEU A 79 -5.68 5.87 16.27
C LEU A 79 -5.01 6.87 15.32
N ALA A 80 -4.54 6.40 14.16
CA ALA A 80 -3.92 7.24 13.14
C ALA A 80 -4.93 7.93 12.22
N ASP A 81 -6.16 7.41 12.09
CA ASP A 81 -7.22 8.04 11.29
C ASP A 81 -7.63 9.42 11.83
N PHE A 82 -7.43 9.69 13.12
CA PHE A 82 -7.70 10.99 13.73
C PHE A 82 -6.64 12.06 13.44
N ILE A 83 -5.46 11.68 12.92
CA ILE A 83 -4.26 12.54 12.94
C ILE A 83 -3.86 13.08 11.55
N VAL A 84 -4.32 12.49 10.44
CA VAL A 84 -3.85 12.89 9.09
C VAL A 84 -4.99 13.03 8.09
N ASN A 85 -4.95 14.10 7.30
CA ASN A 85 -5.89 14.34 6.21
C ASN A 85 -5.63 13.36 5.05
N ARG A 86 -6.55 12.40 4.88
CA ARG A 86 -6.51 11.26 3.93
C ARG A 86 -6.18 11.65 2.50
N TRP A 87 -6.53 12.87 2.09
CA TRP A 87 -6.35 13.36 0.73
C TRP A 87 -4.92 13.78 0.42
N ASP A 88 -4.17 14.23 1.41
CA ASP A 88 -2.80 14.70 1.17
C ASP A 88 -1.86 13.50 0.97
N GLU A 89 -2.08 12.38 1.66
CA GLU A 89 -1.27 11.16 1.47
C GLU A 89 -1.47 10.52 0.08
N ILE A 90 -2.73 10.47 -0.40
CA ILE A 90 -3.05 9.96 -1.74
C ILE A 90 -2.42 10.85 -2.82
N LYS A 91 -2.51 12.18 -2.66
CA LYS A 91 -1.85 13.15 -3.56
C LYS A 91 -0.35 12.97 -3.58
N HIS A 92 0.30 12.85 -2.42
CA HIS A 92 1.75 12.68 -2.36
C HIS A 92 2.21 11.35 -2.98
N MET A 93 1.51 10.25 -2.72
CA MET A 93 1.84 8.95 -3.33
C MET A 93 1.69 8.96 -4.85
N HIS A 94 0.66 9.64 -5.35
CA HIS A 94 0.45 9.77 -6.79
C HIS A 94 1.48 10.70 -7.44
N LEU A 95 1.74 11.87 -6.82
CA LEU A 95 2.79 12.78 -7.26
C LEU A 95 4.16 12.08 -7.31
N LEU A 96 4.48 11.24 -6.33
CA LEU A 96 5.71 10.43 -6.33
C LEU A 96 5.75 9.40 -7.47
N HIS A 97 4.62 8.84 -7.89
CA HIS A 97 4.53 7.93 -9.04
C HIS A 97 4.67 8.66 -10.37
N GLU A 98 4.01 9.82 -10.56
CA GLU A 98 4.16 10.64 -11.77
C GLU A 98 5.57 11.22 -11.93
N LEU A 99 6.26 11.49 -10.81
CA LEU A 99 7.65 11.96 -10.79
C LEU A 99 8.68 10.85 -11.09
N GLY A 100 8.25 9.66 -11.53
CA GLY A 100 9.15 8.57 -11.94
C GLY A 100 9.59 7.64 -10.81
N GLY A 101 8.88 7.64 -9.67
CA GLY A 101 9.08 6.63 -8.63
C GLY A 101 8.64 5.25 -9.08
N GLU A 102 9.44 4.21 -8.83
CA GLU A 102 9.18 2.80 -9.23
C GLU A 102 7.96 2.16 -8.49
N GLN A 103 7.15 2.94 -7.78
CA GLN A 103 6.15 2.50 -6.81
C GLN A 103 4.74 2.61 -7.40
N LYS A 104 4.24 1.53 -7.99
CA LYS A 104 2.92 1.47 -8.64
C LYS A 104 1.79 1.33 -7.62
N LEU A 105 0.89 2.30 -7.59
CA LEU A 105 -0.35 2.24 -6.80
C LEU A 105 -1.42 1.42 -7.55
N TYR A 106 -2.03 0.46 -6.86
CA TYR A 106 -3.05 -0.43 -7.43
C TYR A 106 -4.47 -0.10 -7.00
N ALA A 107 -4.67 0.31 -5.75
CA ALA A 107 -5.98 0.70 -5.23
C ALA A 107 -5.86 1.53 -3.96
N VAL A 108 -6.93 2.26 -3.65
CA VAL A 108 -7.11 2.99 -2.39
C VAL A 108 -8.41 2.56 -1.75
N PHE A 109 -8.43 2.35 -0.43
CA PHE A 109 -9.62 1.96 0.34
C PHE A 109 -9.75 2.80 1.62
N GLN A 110 -10.85 2.72 2.37
CA GLN A 110 -11.26 3.71 3.38
C GLN A 110 -10.21 4.09 4.44
N ASN A 111 -9.28 3.20 4.75
CA ASN A 111 -8.20 3.45 5.70
C ASN A 111 -6.85 2.92 5.21
N GLY A 112 -6.62 2.85 3.90
CA GLY A 112 -5.36 2.35 3.40
C GLY A 112 -5.24 2.31 1.88
N LEU A 113 -4.18 1.66 1.42
CA LEU A 113 -3.82 1.58 0.01
C LEU A 113 -3.05 0.30 -0.32
N VAL A 114 -3.12 -0.11 -1.59
CA VAL A 114 -2.42 -1.28 -2.14
C VAL A 114 -1.43 -0.82 -3.21
N TYR A 115 -0.17 -1.22 -3.10
CA TYR A 115 0.91 -0.74 -3.95
C TYR A 115 1.98 -1.81 -4.21
N SER A 116 2.81 -1.60 -5.23
CA SER A 116 3.88 -2.54 -5.59
C SER A 116 4.99 -2.53 -4.55
N PHE A 117 5.53 -3.71 -4.29
CA PHE A 117 6.77 -3.83 -3.53
C PHE A 117 7.94 -3.41 -4.41
N ILE A 118 8.65 -2.35 -4.03
CA ILE A 118 9.97 -2.05 -4.59
C ILE A 118 11.01 -2.80 -3.78
N LYS A 119 11.90 -3.51 -4.46
CA LYS A 119 13.07 -4.14 -3.86
C LYS A 119 14.13 -3.07 -3.56
N GLY A 120 13.87 -2.23 -2.56
CA GLY A 120 14.81 -1.22 -2.04
C GLY A 120 15.42 -1.66 -0.72
N SER A 121 16.70 -1.36 -0.50
CA SER A 121 17.34 -1.47 0.81
C SER A 121 16.97 -0.25 1.66
N THR A 122 16.28 -0.45 2.79
CA THR A 122 16.08 0.60 3.80
C THR A 122 17.45 1.06 4.30
N ILE A 123 17.73 2.36 4.17
CA ILE A 123 18.89 2.99 4.81
C ILE A 123 18.56 3.05 6.31
N SER A 124 19.27 2.29 7.14
CA SER A 124 19.16 2.40 8.59
C SER A 124 19.60 3.79 9.05
N VAL A 125 19.03 4.29 10.15
CA VAL A 125 19.37 5.62 10.72
C VAL A 125 20.88 5.74 10.99
N ASP A 126 21.56 4.62 11.29
CA ASP A 126 23.02 4.58 11.45
C ASP A 126 23.81 4.98 10.19
N LYS A 127 23.21 4.87 9.00
CA LYS A 127 23.82 5.25 7.71
C LYS A 127 23.52 6.69 7.30
N PHE A 128 22.70 7.43 8.07
CA PHE A 128 22.46 8.87 7.82
C PHE A 128 23.62 9.76 8.28
N SER A 129 24.53 9.23 9.10
CA SER A 129 25.71 9.97 9.59
C SER A 129 26.89 9.98 8.61
N VAL A 130 26.71 9.49 7.38
CA VAL A 130 27.78 9.42 6.38
C VAL A 130 27.64 10.61 5.41
N PRO A 131 28.60 11.55 5.34
CA PRO A 131 28.52 12.80 4.54
C PRO A 131 28.40 12.62 3.02
N LYS A 132 28.32 11.38 2.51
CA LYS A 132 28.27 11.07 1.08
C LYS A 132 26.89 11.34 0.45
N TYR A 133 25.87 11.62 1.26
CA TYR A 133 24.48 11.81 0.80
C TYR A 133 23.88 13.17 1.22
N SER A 134 24.74 14.14 1.56
CA SER A 134 24.34 15.49 1.99
C SER A 134 24.93 16.58 1.08
N GLU A 135 24.66 16.49 -0.22
CA GLU A 135 24.76 17.62 -1.15
C GLU A 135 23.45 17.79 -1.91
#